data_AF-A0A3N4M0U2-F1
#
_entry.id   AF-A0A3N4M0U2-F1
#
_cell.length_a   1.000
_cell.length_b   1.000
_cell.length_c   1.000
_cell.angle_alpha   90.00
_cell.angle_beta   90.00
_cell.angle_gamma   90.00
#
_symmetry.space_group_name_H-M   'P 1'
#
loop_
_entity.id
_entity.type
_entity.pdbx_description
1 polymer ?
#
loop_
_entity_poly.entity_id
_entity_poly.type
_entity_poly.pdbx_seq_one_letter_code
_entity_poly.pdbx_strand_id
1 'polypeptide(L)' 'MAGDHGPQVLHMDPGLIKWYHMHMNRYKYFRWTPRTVKLTFWYVFAVPTALGYLAYKTEGKYNMRVKRRGDTVLEY' A
#
# COMPACT_ATOMS: atom_id res chain seq x y z
N MET A 1 -12.92 -35.55 10.75
CA MET A 1 -13.56 -35.33 9.44
C MET A 1 -13.13 -36.48 8.55
N ALA A 2 -14.06 -37.36 8.17
CA ALA A 2 -13.77 -38.44 7.22
C ALA A 2 -13.86 -37.86 5.80
N GLY A 3 -12.72 -37.45 5.27
CA GLY A 3 -12.59 -36.93 3.91
C GLY A 3 -12.17 -38.06 2.97
N ASP A 4 -13.08 -38.49 2.12
CA ASP A 4 -12.88 -39.43 1.03
C ASP A 4 -11.65 -39.06 0.18
N HIS A 5 -10.75 -40.01 -0.04
CA HIS A 5 -9.50 -39.83 -0.79
C HIS A 5 -9.74 -40.12 -2.27
N GLY A 6 -10.53 -39.28 -2.94
CA GLY A 6 -10.65 -39.31 -4.39
C GLY A 6 -9.28 -39.06 -5.07
N PRO A 7 -9.10 -39.48 -6.33
CA PRO A 7 -7.85 -39.27 -7.06
C PRO A 7 -7.47 -37.79 -7.05
N GLN A 8 -6.24 -37.49 -6.63
CA GLN A 8 -5.72 -36.12 -6.52
C GLN A 8 -5.72 -35.45 -7.90
N VAL A 9 -6.72 -34.61 -8.15
CA VAL A 9 -6.90 -33.84 -9.40
C VAL A 9 -5.83 -32.77 -9.61
N LEU A 10 -5.11 -32.38 -8.56
CA LEU A 10 -4.07 -31.36 -8.60
C LEU A 10 -2.71 -31.99 -8.28
N HIS A 11 -1.83 -32.00 -9.27
CA HIS A 11 -0.44 -32.37 -9.06
C HIS A 11 0.27 -31.22 -8.34
N MET A 12 0.54 -31.41 -7.05
CA MET A 12 1.18 -30.38 -6.23
C MET A 12 2.69 -30.37 -6.50
N ASP A 13 3.17 -29.38 -7.25
CA ASP A 13 4.61 -29.18 -7.44
C ASP A 13 5.26 -28.73 -6.11
N PRO A 14 6.27 -29.46 -5.59
CA PRO A 14 6.97 -29.07 -4.37
C PRO A 14 7.64 -27.68 -4.46
N GLY A 15 8.05 -27.26 -5.67
CA GLY A 15 8.62 -25.93 -5.89
C GLY A 15 7.62 -24.81 -5.61
N LEU A 16 6.43 -24.91 -6.22
CA LEU A 16 5.33 -23.97 -6.03
C LEU A 16 4.85 -23.93 -4.57
N ILE A 17 4.71 -25.09 -3.92
CA ILE A 17 4.34 -25.19 -2.50
C ILE A 17 5.35 -24.44 -1.63
N LYS A 18 6.65 -24.67 -1.85
CA LYS A 18 7.72 -23.99 -1.10
C LYS A 18 7.69 -22.48 -1.30
N TRP A 19 7.53 -22.01 -2.54
CA TRP A 19 7.42 -20.59 -2.85
C TRP A 19 6.24 -19.94 -2.13
N TYR A 20 5.07 -20.60 -2.16
CA TYR A 20 3.86 -20.15 -1.47
C TYR A 20 4.09 -20.04 0.03
N HIS A 21 4.68 -21.07 0.65
CA HIS A 21 5.00 -21.05 2.07
C HIS A 21 6.00 -19.94 2.43
N MET A 22 7.02 -19.67 1.60
CA MET A 22 7.96 -18.57 1.82
C MET A 22 7.28 -17.20 1.68
N HIS A 23 6.35 -17.03 0.74
CA HIS A 23 5.60 -15.79 0.57
C HIS A 23 4.64 -15.53 1.72
N MET A 24 3.82 -16.52 2.09
CA MET A 24 2.87 -16.41 3.20
C MET A 24 3.57 -16.18 4.54
N ASN A 25 4.71 -16.83 4.78
CA ASN A 25 5.46 -16.70 6.03
C ASN A 25 6.52 -15.58 6.01
N ARG A 26 6.52 -14.69 5.01
CA ARG A 26 7.53 -13.63 4.88
C ARG A 26 7.65 -12.76 6.14
N TYR A 27 6.53 -12.49 6.82
CA TYR A 27 6.51 -11.71 8.06
C TYR A 27 7.29 -12.37 9.20
N LYS A 28 7.36 -13.71 9.25
CA LYS A 28 8.11 -14.44 10.28
C LYS A 28 9.61 -14.25 10.15
N TYR A 29 10.10 -14.06 8.92
CA TYR A 29 11.52 -13.89 8.62
C TYR A 29 11.93 -12.43 8.46
N PHE A 30 11.03 -11.49 8.77
CA PHE A 30 11.30 -10.06 8.66
C PHE A 30 12.35 -9.61 9.68
N ARG A 31 13.21 -8.67 9.26
CA ARG A 31 14.24 -8.07 10.11
C ARG A 31 14.29 -6.56 9.88
N TRP A 32 14.47 -5.82 10.96
CA TRP A 32 14.79 -4.40 10.90
C TRP A 32 16.23 -4.23 10.45
N THR A 33 16.40 -3.72 9.24
CA THR A 33 17.68 -3.37 8.64
C THR A 33 17.64 -1.90 8.28
N PRO A 34 18.79 -1.21 8.14
CA PRO A 34 18.81 0.19 7.74
C PRO A 34 18.03 0.45 6.44
N ARG A 35 17.96 -0.53 5.53
CA ARG A 35 17.17 -0.45 4.31
C ARG A 35 15.66 -0.54 4.58
N THR A 36 15.20 -1.53 5.35
CA THR A 36 13.77 -1.72 5.62
C THR A 36 13.21 -0.61 6.49
N VAL A 37 13.97 -0.12 7.48
CA VAL A 37 13.60 1.04 8.30
C VAL A 37 13.39 2.29 7.44
N LYS A 38 14.32 2.59 6.52
CA LYS A 38 14.17 3.74 5.61
C LYS A 38 12.91 3.63 4.75
N LEU A 39 12.64 2.46 4.18
CA LEU A 39 11.45 2.23 3.37
C LEU A 39 10.18 2.41 4.21
N THR A 40 10.10 1.78 5.38
CA THR A 40 8.96 1.93 6.28
C THR A 40 8.75 3.40 6.67
N PHE A 41 9.81 4.13 6.99
CA PHE A 41 9.71 5.55 7.32
C PHE A 41 9.10 6.38 6.19
N TRP A 42 9.59 6.21 4.96
CA TRP A 42 9.08 6.97 3.81
C TRP A 42 7.60 6.67 3.53
N TYR A 43 7.23 5.40 3.50
CA TYR A 43 5.87 5.01 3.11
C TYR A 43 4.83 5.19 4.22
N VAL A 44 5.20 5.00 5.49
CA VAL A 44 4.25 5.09 6.60
C VAL A 44 4.15 6.51 7.15
N PHE A 45 5.26 7.26 7.16
CA PHE A 45 5.28 8.59 7.76
C PHE A 45 5.44 9.69 6.72
N ALA A 46 6.54 9.71 5.98
CA ALA A 46 6.88 10.87 5.15
C ALA A 46 5.82 11.15 4.06
N VAL A 47 5.38 10.13 3.32
CA VAL A 47 4.39 10.31 2.25
C VAL A 47 3.02 10.71 2.81
N PRO A 48 2.42 10.00 3.78
CA PRO A 48 1.12 10.39 4.33
C PRO A 48 1.14 11.77 5.00
N THR A 49 2.22 12.11 5.72
CA THR A 49 2.34 13.43 6.37
C THR A 49 2.50 14.56 5.37
N ALA A 50 3.31 14.38 4.32
CA ALA A 50 3.45 15.38 3.27
C ALA A 50 2.12 15.61 2.53
N LEU A 51 1.42 14.53 2.17
CA LEU A 51 0.11 14.61 1.54
C LEU A 51 -0.93 15.24 2.46
N GLY A 52 -0.97 14.85 3.74
CA GLY A 52 -1.88 15.45 4.73
C GLY A 52 -1.61 16.93 4.92
N TYR A 53 -0.35 17.33 5.06
CA TYR A 53 0.04 18.73 5.18
C TYR A 53 -0.39 19.56 3.96
N LEU A 54 -0.16 19.04 2.75
CA LEU A 54 -0.62 19.69 1.51
C LEU A 54 -2.14 19.76 1.50
N ALA A 55 -2.85 18.67 1.78
CA ALA A 55 -4.30 18.62 1.83
C ALA A 55 -4.85 19.71 2.76
N TYR A 56 -4.43 19.75 4.04
CA TYR A 56 -4.86 20.77 4.99
C TYR A 56 -4.48 22.20 4.57
N LYS A 57 -3.33 22.39 3.91
CA LYS A 57 -2.93 23.70 3.40
C LYS A 57 -3.72 24.13 2.17
N THR A 58 -4.27 23.20 1.39
CA THR A 58 -4.99 23.47 0.14
C THR A 58 -6.51 23.34 0.28
N GLU A 59 -6.97 22.78 1.38
CA GLU A 59 -8.38 22.65 1.70
C GLU A 59 -9.05 24.04 1.71
N GLY A 60 -10.16 24.16 1.01
CA GLY A 60 -10.90 25.42 0.88
C GLY A 60 -10.19 26.50 0.06
N LYS A 61 -8.91 26.35 -0.30
CA LYS A 61 -8.15 27.41 -0.97
C LYS A 61 -8.47 27.58 -2.44
N TYR A 62 -9.07 26.58 -3.09
CA TYR A 62 -9.30 26.65 -4.53
C TYR A 62 -10.78 26.42 -4.82
N ASN A 63 -11.43 27.44 -5.36
CA ASN A 63 -12.80 27.35 -5.82
C ASN A 63 -12.90 27.74 -7.30
N MET A 64 -13.23 26.75 -8.12
CA MET A 64 -13.35 26.89 -9.58
C MET A 64 -14.79 27.13 -10.02
N ARG A 65 -15.74 27.27 -9.09
CA ARG A 65 -17.15 27.45 -9.41
C ARG A 65 -17.38 28.80 -10.08
N VAL A 66 -17.91 28.77 -11.31
CA VAL A 66 -18.33 29.95 -12.10
C VAL A 66 -17.20 30.97 -12.33
N LYS A 67 -15.93 30.56 -12.28
CA LYS A 67 -14.78 31.44 -12.58
C LYS A 67 -14.60 31.60 -14.10
N ARG A 68 -14.31 32.81 -14.57
CA ARG A 68 -14.05 33.15 -15.98
C ARG A 68 -12.58 33.44 -16.23
N ARG A 69 -12.18 33.61 -17.50
CA ARG A 69 -10.80 33.94 -17.88
C ARG A 69 -10.40 35.28 -17.24
N GLY A 70 -9.40 35.24 -16.37
CA GLY A 70 -8.90 36.41 -15.61
C GLY A 70 -9.32 36.43 -14.14
N ASP A 71 -10.27 35.59 -13.72
CA ASP A 71 -10.72 35.54 -12.33
C ASP A 71 -9.79 34.71 -11.44
N THR A 72 -9.63 35.12 -10.18
CA THR A 72 -8.81 34.41 -9.19
C THR A 72 -9.54 33.17 -8.65
N VAL A 73 -8.81 32.04 -8.62
CA VAL A 73 -9.30 30.74 -8.12
C VAL A 73 -9.03 30.57 -6.62
N LEU A 74 -8.13 31.36 -6.05
CA LEU A 74 -7.76 31.31 -4.64
C LEU A 74 -8.85 31.90 -3.74
N GLU A 75 -9.25 31.13 -2.73
CA GLU A 75 -10.02 31.56 -1.55
C GLU A 75 -9.06 31.53 -0.36
N TYR A 76 -9.09 32.57 0.49
CA TYR A 76 -8.01 32.87 1.45
C TYR A 76 -8.01 31.96 2.68
#